data_AF-A0A957KHH6-F1
#
_entry.id   AF-A0A957KHH6-F1
#
_cell.length_a   1.000
_cell.length_b   1.000
_cell.length_c   1.000
_cell.angle_alpha   90.00
_cell.angle_beta   90.00
_cell.angle_gamma   90.00
#
_symmetry.space_group_name_H-M   'P 1'
#
loop_
_entity.id
_entity.type
_entity.pdbx_description
1 polymer ?
#
loop_
_entity_poly.entity_id
_entity_poly.type
_entity_poly.pdbx_seq_one_letter_code
_entity_poly.pdbx_strand_id
1 'polypeptide(L)'
;MTIEISQVAAISNKVLDEVEKAIIGKRILLSTIMSAILADGHVLLEDYPGLGKTLLANSLATALGLTFKRIQFTPDLLPGDITGGYIYNRSS
;
A
#
# COMPACT_ATOMS: atom_id res chain seq x y z
N MET A 1 15.93 -12.99 -16.33
CA MET A 1 15.57 -11.60 -16.71
C MET A 1 16.19 -10.71 -15.65
N THR A 2 17.31 -10.06 -15.96
CA THR A 2 17.97 -9.10 -15.06
C THR A 2 17.44 -7.71 -15.39
N ILE A 3 16.91 -7.02 -14.39
CA ILE A 3 16.42 -5.65 -14.51
C ILE A 3 17.55 -4.74 -14.06
N GLU A 4 17.88 -3.72 -14.87
CA GLU A 4 18.88 -2.72 -14.52
C GLU A 4 18.31 -1.72 -13.51
N ILE A 5 19.15 -1.19 -12.61
CA ILE A 5 18.71 -0.20 -11.60
C ILE A 5 18.10 1.04 -12.25
N SER A 6 18.62 1.46 -13.40
CA SER A 6 18.09 2.58 -14.18
C SER A 6 16.66 2.32 -14.68
N GLN A 7 16.34 1.07 -15.02
CA GLN A 7 15.00 0.68 -15.45
C GLN A 7 14.02 0.70 -14.26
N VAL A 8 14.44 0.22 -13.08
CA VAL A 8 13.63 0.30 -11.86
C VAL A 8 13.30 1.76 -11.55
N ALA A 9 14.30 2.65 -11.55
CA ALA A 9 14.09 4.07 -11.31
C ALA A 9 13.11 4.71 -12.31
N ALA A 10 13.21 4.37 -13.60
CA ALA A 10 12.31 4.87 -14.63
C ALA A 10 10.87 4.39 -14.44
N ILE A 11 10.67 3.11 -14.11
CA ILE A 11 9.35 2.54 -13.85
C ILE A 11 8.76 3.14 -12.57
N SER A 12 9.54 3.27 -11.51
CA SER A 12 9.08 3.88 -10.26
C SER A 12 8.62 5.31 -10.47
N ASN A 13 9.36 6.11 -11.25
CA ASN A 13 8.92 7.46 -11.58
C ASN A 13 7.59 7.48 -12.34
N LYS A 14 7.38 6.58 -13.31
CA LYS A 14 6.09 6.49 -14.02
C LYS A 14 4.92 6.15 -13.09
N VAL A 15 5.14 5.25 -12.14
CA VAL A 15 4.11 4.90 -11.13
C VAL A 15 3.80 6.12 -10.26
N LEU A 16 4.82 6.85 -9.81
CA LEU A 16 4.64 8.05 -8.99
C LEU A 16 3.89 9.15 -9.77
N ASP A 17 4.23 9.36 -11.05
CA ASP A 17 3.55 10.32 -11.92
C ASP A 17 2.06 9.98 -12.10
N GLU A 18 1.72 8.69 -12.18
CA GLU A 18 0.32 8.24 -12.25
C GLU A 18 -0.43 8.53 -10.95
N VAL A 19 0.18 8.25 -9.80
CA VAL A 19 -0.43 8.49 -8.48
C VAL A 19 -0.63 9.98 -8.22
N GLU A 20 0.25 10.84 -8.72
CA GLU A 20 0.15 12.30 -8.56
C GLU A 20 -1.06 12.92 -9.28
N LYS A 21 -1.70 12.20 -10.20
CA LYS A 21 -2.99 12.62 -10.77
C LYS A 21 -4.11 12.62 -9.72
N ALA A 22 -4.01 11.78 -8.69
CA ALA A 22 -4.98 11.69 -7.60
C ALA A 22 -4.46 12.33 -6.30
N ILE A 23 -3.15 12.28 -6.04
CA ILE A 23 -2.51 12.80 -4.82
C ILE A 23 -1.61 14.00 -5.16
N ILE A 24 -2.14 15.21 -4.97
CA ILE A 24 -1.47 16.44 -5.40
C ILE A 24 -0.40 16.88 -4.38
N GLY A 25 0.78 17.25 -4.86
CA GLY A 25 1.80 17.97 -4.08
C GLY A 25 2.53 17.16 -3.01
N LYS A 26 2.49 15.83 -3.08
CA LYS A 26 3.12 14.93 -2.08
C LYS A 26 4.26 14.06 -2.66
N ARG A 27 4.98 14.51 -3.70
CA ARG A 27 6.03 13.70 -4.38
C ARG A 27 7.02 13.05 -3.43
N ILE A 28 7.58 13.82 -2.50
CA ILE A 28 8.60 13.33 -1.56
C ILE A 28 8.04 12.19 -0.70
N LEU A 29 6.84 12.36 -0.16
CA LEU A 29 6.16 11.32 0.61
C LEU A 29 5.94 10.06 -0.23
N LEU A 30 5.43 10.21 -1.46
CA LEU A 30 5.17 9.09 -2.35
C LEU A 30 6.48 8.35 -2.71
N SER A 31 7.57 9.07 -2.97
CA SER A 31 8.90 8.48 -3.22
C SER A 31 9.42 7.69 -2.03
N THR A 32 9.23 8.18 -0.80
CA THR A 32 9.61 7.46 0.42
C THR A 32 8.81 6.17 0.58
N ILE A 33 7.49 6.20 0.32
CA ILE A 33 6.65 5.00 0.37
C ILE A 33 7.07 4.00 -0.71
N MET A 34 7.36 4.48 -1.93
CA MET A 34 7.86 3.63 -3.00
C MET A 34 9.18 2.95 -2.63
N SER A 35 10.08 3.68 -1.98
CA SER A 35 11.35 3.14 -1.50
C SER A 35 11.13 2.04 -0.45
N ALA A 36 10.18 2.23 0.47
CA ALA A 36 9.79 1.21 1.43
C ALA A 36 9.21 -0.04 0.75
N ILE A 37 8.33 0.11 -0.25
CA ILE A 37 7.76 -1.01 -1.00
C ILE A 37 8.85 -1.81 -1.72
N LEU A 38 9.78 -1.13 -2.40
CA LEU A 38 10.89 -1.79 -3.10
C LEU A 38 11.84 -2.53 -2.15
N ALA A 39 11.91 -2.11 -0.88
CA ALA A 39 12.70 -2.73 0.17
C ALA A 39 11.93 -3.78 1.00
N ASP A 40 10.69 -4.12 0.63
CA ASP A 40 9.78 -4.97 1.40
C ASP A 40 9.56 -4.47 2.86
N GLY A 41 9.53 -3.15 3.01
CA GLY A 41 9.36 -2.45 4.28
C GLY A 41 7.91 -2.09 4.59
N HIS A 42 7.69 -1.61 5.82
CA HIS A 42 6.40 -1.11 6.29
C HIS A 42 6.43 0.41 6.49
N VAL A 43 5.30 1.07 6.25
CA VAL A 43 5.17 2.51 6.42
C VAL A 43 4.10 2.83 7.45
N LEU A 44 4.46 3.66 8.44
CA LEU A 44 3.52 4.33 9.32
C LEU A 44 3.24 5.74 8.80
N LEU A 45 1.98 6.06 8.53
CA LEU A 45 1.56 7.39 8.12
C LEU A 45 0.92 8.12 9.30
N GLU A 46 1.63 9.09 9.88
CA GLU A 46 1.11 10.00 10.91
C GLU A 46 0.66 11.32 10.27
N ASP A 47 -0.62 11.67 10.43
CA ASP A 47 -1.24 12.88 9.88
C ASP A 47 -2.67 12.97 10.45
N TYR A 48 -3.30 14.14 10.33
CA TYR A 48 -4.66 14.35 10.82
C TYR A 48 -5.69 13.47 10.08
N PRO A 49 -6.80 13.10 10.74
CA PRO A 49 -7.87 12.35 10.09
C PRO A 49 -8.45 13.11 8.90
N GLY A 50 -8.83 12.39 7.85
CA GLY A 50 -9.46 12.97 6.65
C GLY A 50 -8.48 13.47 5.57
N LEU A 51 -7.17 13.41 5.80
CA LEU A 51 -6.16 13.92 4.85
C LEU A 51 -5.77 12.92 3.74
N GLY A 52 -6.70 12.04 3.35
CA GLY A 52 -6.53 11.20 2.18
C GLY A 52 -5.52 10.04 2.32
N LYS A 53 -5.14 9.63 3.54
CA LYS A 53 -4.24 8.47 3.77
C LYS A 53 -4.71 7.20 3.07
N THR A 54 -6.00 6.90 3.17
CA THR A 54 -6.61 5.74 2.51
C THR A 54 -6.57 5.87 0.99
N LEU A 55 -6.86 7.07 0.47
CA LEU A 55 -6.80 7.34 -0.96
C LEU A 55 -5.37 7.15 -1.48
N LEU A 56 -4.38 7.68 -0.76
CA LEU A 56 -2.97 7.54 -1.09
C LEU A 56 -2.57 6.06 -1.20
N ALA A 57 -2.86 5.27 -0.17
CA ALA A 57 -2.51 3.85 -0.15
C ALA A 57 -3.22 3.07 -1.28
N ASN A 58 -4.49 3.35 -1.53
CA ASN A 58 -5.26 2.71 -2.59
C ASN A 58 -4.79 3.10 -4.00
N SER A 59 -4.49 4.39 -4.23
CA SER A 59 -3.97 4.88 -5.51
C SER A 59 -2.62 4.25 -5.84
N LEU A 60 -1.73 4.12 -4.85
CA LEU A 60 -0.43 3.48 -5.03
C LEU A 60 -0.57 1.99 -5.35
N ALA A 61 -1.43 1.27 -4.61
CA ALA A 61 -1.72 -0.13 -4.89
C ALA A 61 -2.31 -0.32 -6.29
N THR A 62 -3.24 0.55 -6.70
CA THR A 62 -3.86 0.51 -8.04
C THR A 62 -2.83 0.74 -9.15
N ALA A 63 -1.97 1.75 -9.01
CA ALA A 63 -0.93 2.06 -9.99
C ALA A 63 0.14 0.95 -10.11
N LEU A 64 0.37 0.20 -9.02
CA LEU A 64 1.28 -0.95 -8.99
C LEU A 64 0.61 -2.29 -9.39
N GLY A 65 -0.71 -2.31 -9.62
CA GLY A 65 -1.46 -3.54 -9.89
C GLY A 65 -1.54 -4.48 -8.67
N LEU A 66 -1.43 -3.95 -7.46
CA LEU A 66 -1.49 -4.70 -6.20
C LEU A 66 -2.92 -4.80 -5.66
N THR A 67 -3.15 -5.80 -4.81
CA THR A 67 -4.39 -5.88 -4.04
C THR A 67 -4.33 -4.91 -2.86
N PHE A 68 -5.37 -4.08 -2.70
CA PHE A 68 -5.53 -3.22 -1.54
C PHE A 68 -6.53 -3.83 -0.55
N LYS A 69 -6.13 -3.96 0.72
CA LYS A 69 -7.01 -4.35 1.83
C LYS A 69 -6.89 -3.32 2.94
N ARG A 70 -8.03 -2.88 3.47
CA ARG A 70 -8.10 -1.95 4.60
C ARG A 70 -8.69 -2.66 5.81
N ILE A 71 -7.99 -2.58 6.94
CA ILE A 71 -8.48 -3.04 8.24
C ILE A 71 -8.61 -1.80 9.12
N GLN A 72 -9.79 -1.59 9.70
CA GLN A 72 -10.00 -0.57 10.71
C GLN A 72 -9.69 -1.18 12.07
N PHE A 73 -8.70 -0.63 12.76
CA PHE A 73 -8.41 -1.03 14.13
C PHE A 73 -9.51 -0.45 15.03
N THR A 74 -10.14 -1.34 15.80
CA THR A 74 -11.13 -1.04 16.83
C THR A 74 -10.69 -1.75 18.12
N PRO A 75 -11.10 -1.28 19.31
CA PRO A 75 -10.65 -1.86 20.57
C PRO A 75 -11.09 -3.31 20.78
N ASP A 76 -12.11 -3.76 20.05
CA ASP A 76 -12.68 -5.10 20.05
C ASP A 76 -12.07 -6.05 19.00
N LEU A 77 -11.21 -5.55 18.10
CA LEU A 77 -10.61 -6.37 17.04
C LEU A 77 -9.74 -7.49 17.63
N LEU A 78 -10.04 -8.74 17.28
CA LEU A 78 -9.29 -9.91 17.72
C LEU A 78 -8.22 -10.30 16.69
N PRO A 79 -7.12 -10.95 17.11
CA PRO A 79 -6.11 -11.45 16.16
C PRO A 79 -6.71 -12.37 15.08
N GLY A 80 -7.70 -13.20 15.46
CA GLY A 80 -8.40 -14.11 14.56
C GLY A 80 -9.17 -13.40 13.44
N ASP A 81 -9.58 -12.14 13.62
CA ASP A 81 -10.25 -11.36 12.58
C ASP A 81 -9.29 -10.96 11.44
N ILE A 82 -7.98 -10.97 11.71
CA ILE A 82 -6.93 -10.64 10.74
C ILE A 82 -6.32 -11.91 10.14
N THR A 83 -5.97 -12.89 11.00
CA THR A 83 -5.30 -14.12 10.55
C THR A 83 -6.27 -15.15 9.97
N GLY A 84 -7.57 -14.99 10.22
CA GLY A 84 -8.58 -16.01 9.93
C GLY A 84 -8.65 -17.08 11.02
N GLY A 85 -9.67 -17.94 10.91
CA GLY A 85 -9.92 -19.08 11.80
C GLY A 85 -10.19 -20.37 11.05
N TYR A 86 -10.21 -21.49 11.76
CA TYR A 86 -10.50 -22.80 11.19
C TYR A 86 -12.00 -23.04 11.10
N ILE A 87 -12.49 -23.34 9.90
CA ILE A 87 -13.87 -23.80 9.69
C ILE A 87 -13.82 -25.33 9.57
N TYR A 88 -14.31 -26.03 10.58
CA TYR A 88 -14.48 -27.48 10.49
C TYR A 88 -15.67 -27.81 9.58
N ASN A 89 -15.40 -28.41 8.42
CA ASN A 89 -16.43 -28.91 7.54
C ASN A 89 -16.61 -30.42 7.76
N ARG A 90 -17.73 -30.82 8.37
CA ARG A 90 -18.04 -32.22 8.70
C ARG A 90 -18.52 -33.05 7.49
N SER A 91 -18.73 -32.43 6.34
CA SER A 91 -19.41 -33.02 5.19
C SER A 91 -18.46 -33.33 4.02
N SER A 92 -17.30 -33.91 4.31
CA SER A 92 -16.39 -34.48 3.30
C SER A 92 -15.97 -35.88 3.70
#